data_AF-A0A953JXD8-F1
#
_entry.id   AF-A0A953JXD8-F1
#
_cell.length_a   1.000
_cell.length_b   1.000
_cell.length_c   1.000
_cell.angle_alpha   90.00
_cell.angle_beta   90.00
_cell.angle_gamma   90.00
#
_symmetry.space_group_name_H-M   'P 1'
#
loop_
_entity.id
_entity.type
_entity.pdbx_description
1 polymer ?
#
loop_
_entity_poly.entity_id
_entity_poly.type
_entity_poly.pdbx_seq_one_letter_code
_entity_poly.pdbx_strand_id
1 'polypeptide(L)'
;MVTQPLHIDEALENAAKAGAAKRLGRWLQKYSPLLIYRDPPYGLTSVEHQLRQRQATCAAAWAGLGSLADIQCVLEIIQREMSWPNSYFIPDDPATLVLSGRDFDSIITIMSIEERFGVSYSGSDVERITEEAWTLGQFVQDVAHRATRGRRF
;
A
#
# COMPACT_ATOMS: atom_id res chain seq x y z
N MET A 1 -6.90 12.65 18.43
CA MET A 1 -5.55 12.53 17.86
C MET A 1 -5.67 12.76 16.37
N VAL A 2 -4.81 13.60 15.79
CA VAL A 2 -4.76 13.82 14.34
C VAL A 2 -3.74 12.85 13.79
N THR A 3 -4.19 11.82 13.06
CA THR A 3 -3.30 10.88 12.36
C THR A 3 -2.79 11.58 11.11
N GLN A 4 -1.47 11.66 10.94
CA GLN A 4 -0.87 12.26 9.77
C GLN A 4 -0.84 11.28 8.58
N PRO A 5 -0.95 11.77 7.34
CA PRO A 5 -0.76 10.95 6.15
C PRO A 5 0.61 10.27 6.11
N LEU A 6 0.64 9.09 5.50
CA LEU A 6 1.89 8.38 5.23
C LEU A 6 2.82 9.23 4.36
N HIS A 7 4.10 9.23 4.73
CA HIS A 7 5.15 9.92 4.00
C HIS A 7 6.43 9.10 4.01
N ILE A 8 7.40 9.46 3.17
CA ILE A 8 8.72 8.83 3.18
C ILE A 8 9.60 9.55 4.20
N ASP A 9 10.11 8.82 5.18
CA ASP A 9 11.16 9.30 6.07
C ASP A 9 12.52 8.97 5.42
N GLU A 10 13.09 9.98 4.75
CA GLU A 10 14.38 9.89 4.08
C GLU A 10 15.50 9.38 5.01
N ALA A 11 15.52 9.79 6.27
CA ALA A 11 16.56 9.36 7.20
C ALA A 11 16.40 7.88 7.53
N LEU A 12 15.17 7.42 7.75
CA LEU A 12 14.86 6.03 8.03
C LEU A 12 15.14 5.11 6.83
N GLU A 13 14.71 5.49 5.62
CA GLU A 13 14.97 4.73 4.39
C GLU A 13 16.48 4.62 4.10
N ASN A 14 17.21 5.73 4.23
CA ASN A 14 18.65 5.73 3.99
C ASN A 14 19.40 4.89 5.03
N ALA A 15 18.96 4.92 6.30
CA ALA A 15 19.51 4.06 7.34
C ALA A 15 19.22 2.57 7.08
N ALA A 16 18.01 2.23 6.63
CA ALA A 16 17.62 0.86 6.29
C ALA A 16 18.45 0.32 5.12
N LYS A 17 18.58 1.10 4.03
CA LYS A 17 19.44 0.77 2.87
C LYS A 17 20.89 0.54 3.28
N ALA A 18 21.46 1.45 4.08
CA ALA A 18 22.84 1.33 4.56
C ALA A 18 23.05 0.09 5.47
N GLY A 19 22.06 -0.24 6.30
CA GLY A 19 22.08 -1.42 7.16
C GLY A 19 22.02 -2.74 6.37
N ALA A 20 21.14 -2.82 5.37
CA ALA A 20 21.00 -3.98 4.49
C ALA A 20 22.29 -4.22 3.69
N ALA A 21 22.83 -3.19 3.04
CA ALA A 21 24.08 -3.27 2.29
C ALA A 21 25.26 -3.76 3.16
N LYS A 22 25.37 -3.28 4.41
CA LYS A 22 26.43 -3.73 5.34
C LYS A 22 26.28 -5.18 5.81
N ARG A 23 25.06 -5.70 5.94
CA ARG A 23 24.79 -7.10 6.31
C ARG A 23 25.05 -8.04 5.14
N LEU A 24 24.62 -7.65 3.94
CA LEU A 24 24.85 -8.40 2.71
C LEU A 24 26.32 -8.41 2.30
N GLY A 25 27.04 -7.29 2.41
CA GLY A 25 28.48 -7.26 2.13
C GLY A 25 29.27 -8.26 2.99
N ARG A 26 28.88 -8.41 4.26
CA ARG A 26 29.47 -9.42 5.18
C ARG A 26 29.08 -10.85 4.84
N TRP A 27 27.87 -11.07 4.30
CA TRP A 27 27.37 -12.40 3.97
C TRP A 27 27.84 -12.87 2.57
N LEU A 28 27.86 -11.97 1.58
CA LEU A 28 28.36 -12.21 0.21
C LEU A 28 29.87 -12.48 0.19
N GLN A 29 30.65 -11.82 1.07
CA GLN A 29 32.07 -12.19 1.30
C GLN A 29 32.25 -13.65 1.70
N LYS A 30 31.20 -14.32 2.18
CA LYS A 30 31.28 -15.65 2.78
C LYS A 30 30.80 -16.79 1.88
N TYR A 31 29.85 -16.59 0.94
CA TYR A 31 29.17 -17.76 0.33
C TYR A 31 28.86 -17.78 -1.18
N SER A 32 28.71 -16.68 -1.92
CA SER A 32 28.68 -16.71 -3.41
C SER A 32 28.43 -15.33 -4.01
N PRO A 33 29.07 -14.96 -5.14
CA PRO A 33 28.80 -13.71 -5.85
C PRO A 33 27.55 -13.72 -6.76
N LEU A 34 26.78 -14.80 -6.81
CA LEU A 34 25.67 -14.98 -7.77
C LEU A 34 24.27 -14.64 -7.24
N LEU A 35 24.13 -14.25 -5.97
CA LEU A 35 22.85 -13.78 -5.44
C LEU A 35 22.68 -12.30 -5.75
N ILE A 36 21.92 -12.02 -6.82
CA ILE A 36 21.48 -10.67 -7.17
C ILE A 36 20.54 -10.19 -6.07
N TYR A 37 21.06 -9.42 -5.15
CA TYR A 37 20.26 -8.67 -4.19
C TYR A 37 19.48 -7.61 -4.96
N ARG A 38 18.15 -7.67 -4.90
CA ARG A 38 17.28 -6.56 -5.28
C ARG A 38 17.09 -5.68 -4.06
N ASP A 39 17.40 -4.40 -4.18
CA ASP A 39 17.07 -3.42 -3.16
C ASP A 39 15.55 -3.47 -2.89
N PRO A 40 15.12 -3.42 -1.62
CA PRO A 40 13.70 -3.30 -1.31
C PRO A 40 13.13 -2.02 -1.94
N PRO A 41 11.86 -2.03 -2.37
CA PRO A 41 11.17 -0.85 -2.88
C PRO A 41 11.29 0.32 -1.91
N TYR A 42 11.48 1.51 -2.48
CA TYR A 42 11.66 2.73 -1.71
C TYR A 42 10.39 3.11 -0.95
N GLY A 43 10.50 3.41 0.35
CA GLY A 43 9.37 3.87 1.18
C GLY A 43 8.71 2.77 2.03
N LEU A 44 8.99 1.49 1.77
CA LEU A 44 8.41 0.37 2.52
C LEU A 44 8.68 0.47 4.04
N THR A 45 9.91 0.80 4.42
CA THR A 45 10.32 0.84 5.83
C THR A 45 9.60 1.97 6.55
N SER A 46 9.46 3.12 5.90
CA SER A 46 8.75 4.29 6.39
C SER A 46 7.27 4.00 6.61
N VAL A 47 6.63 3.40 5.61
CA VAL A 47 5.21 3.03 5.69
C VAL A 47 4.99 2.02 6.81
N GLU A 48 5.77 0.94 6.86
CA GLU A 48 5.65 -0.05 7.92
C GLU A 48 5.85 0.57 9.31
N HIS A 49 6.87 1.41 9.47
CA HIS A 49 7.18 2.06 10.74
C HIS A 49 6.02 2.96 11.20
N GLN A 50 5.51 3.81 10.32
CA GLN A 50 4.39 4.70 10.63
C GLN A 50 3.10 3.94 10.92
N LEU A 51 2.80 2.87 10.16
CA LEU A 51 1.64 2.04 10.43
C LEU A 51 1.73 1.33 11.78
N ARG A 52 2.90 0.82 12.18
CA ARG A 52 3.11 0.24 13.53
C ARG A 52 2.89 1.24 14.66
N GLN A 53 3.14 2.52 14.41
CA GLN A 53 2.90 3.59 15.40
C GLN A 53 1.43 3.99 15.49
N ARG A 54 0.61 3.71 14.47
CA ARG A 54 -0.84 3.97 14.53
C ARG A 54 -1.49 3.00 15.52
N GLN A 55 -2.10 3.55 16.56
CA GLN A 55 -2.65 2.77 17.67
C GLN A 55 -4.10 2.30 17.44
N ALA A 56 -4.83 2.94 16.53
CA ALA A 56 -6.24 2.65 16.28
C ALA A 56 -6.65 3.00 14.86
N THR A 57 -7.74 2.38 14.42
CA THR A 57 -8.45 2.77 13.19
C THR A 57 -9.01 4.19 13.31
N CYS A 58 -9.05 4.92 12.20
CA CYS A 58 -9.69 6.22 12.11
C CYS A 58 -11.01 6.13 11.34
N ALA A 59 -11.95 5.29 11.78
CA ALA A 59 -13.24 5.09 11.09
C ALA A 59 -13.98 6.40 10.80
N ALA A 60 -13.87 7.39 11.71
CA ALA A 60 -14.43 8.72 11.52
C ALA A 60 -13.83 9.48 10.32
N ALA A 61 -12.57 9.25 9.96
CA ALA A 61 -11.94 9.87 8.79
C ALA A 61 -12.56 9.33 7.48
N TRP A 62 -13.08 8.11 7.50
CA TRP A 62 -13.72 7.46 6.34
C TRP A 62 -15.21 7.80 6.20
N ALA A 63 -15.77 8.55 7.15
CA ALA A 63 -17.18 8.92 7.14
C ALA A 63 -17.53 9.75 5.89
N GLY A 64 -18.61 9.37 5.20
CA GLY A 64 -19.09 10.08 4.00
C GLY A 64 -18.40 9.69 2.69
N LEU A 65 -17.38 8.83 2.71
CA LEU A 65 -16.71 8.35 1.49
C LEU A 65 -17.35 7.08 0.90
N GLY A 66 -18.25 6.43 1.64
CA GLY A 66 -18.95 5.23 1.17
C GLY A 66 -19.46 4.36 2.32
N SER A 67 -19.80 3.11 1.98
CA SER A 67 -20.15 2.07 2.95
C SER A 67 -18.93 1.70 3.80
N LEU A 68 -19.02 1.86 5.12
CA LEU A 68 -17.90 1.56 6.02
C LEU A 68 -17.44 0.10 5.91
N ALA A 69 -18.36 -0.83 5.67
CA ALA A 69 -18.04 -2.24 5.50
C ALA A 69 -17.24 -2.51 4.22
N ASP A 70 -17.62 -1.85 3.11
CA ASP A 70 -16.89 -1.98 1.84
C ASP A 70 -15.50 -1.34 1.94
N ILE A 71 -15.42 -0.16 2.58
CA ILE A 71 -14.16 0.52 2.87
C ILE A 71 -13.24 -0.39 3.69
N GLN A 72 -13.72 -0.92 4.82
CA GLN A 72 -12.94 -1.84 5.67
C GLN A 72 -12.45 -3.06 4.89
N CYS A 73 -13.30 -3.64 4.05
CA CYS A 73 -12.93 -4.78 3.21
C CYS A 73 -11.80 -4.44 2.22
N VAL A 74 -11.83 -3.27 1.57
CA VAL A 74 -10.72 -2.81 0.71
C VAL A 74 -9.43 -2.65 1.53
N LEU A 75 -9.50 -1.99 2.69
CA LEU A 75 -8.32 -1.76 3.53
C LEU A 75 -7.71 -3.06 4.07
N GLU A 76 -8.54 -4.07 4.38
CA GLU A 76 -8.10 -5.39 4.80
C GLU A 76 -7.44 -6.19 3.66
N ILE A 77 -7.95 -6.06 2.43
CA ILE A 77 -7.30 -6.64 1.25
C ILE A 77 -5.92 -6.01 1.08
N ILE A 78 -5.82 -4.68 1.09
CA ILE A 78 -4.55 -3.97 0.99
C ILE A 78 -3.60 -4.41 2.11
N GLN A 79 -4.07 -4.46 3.36
CA GLN A 79 -3.23 -4.93 4.46
C GLN A 79 -2.67 -6.33 4.20
N ARG A 80 -3.52 -7.27 3.79
CA ARG A 80 -3.16 -8.67 3.60
C ARG A 80 -2.17 -8.83 2.45
N GLU A 81 -2.50 -8.32 1.27
CA GLU A 81 -1.70 -8.51 0.06
C GLU A 81 -0.37 -7.77 0.13
N MET A 82 -0.35 -6.58 0.73
CA MET A 82 0.88 -5.80 0.91
C MET A 82 1.68 -6.21 2.16
N SER A 83 1.16 -7.18 2.94
CA SER A 83 1.75 -7.62 4.21
C SER A 83 1.97 -6.47 5.22
N TRP A 84 1.07 -5.49 5.24
CA TRP A 84 1.13 -4.39 6.20
C TRP A 84 0.80 -4.85 7.62
N PRO A 85 1.36 -4.21 8.66
CA PRO A 85 1.18 -4.63 10.05
C PRO A 85 -0.26 -4.43 10.56
N ASN A 86 -1.03 -3.53 9.94
CA ASN A 86 -2.45 -3.28 10.23
C ASN A 86 -3.12 -2.57 9.04
N SER A 87 -4.45 -2.43 9.10
CA SER A 87 -5.28 -1.71 8.13
C SER A 87 -5.61 -0.28 8.56
N TYR A 88 -4.82 0.34 9.45
CA TYR A 88 -5.14 1.63 10.07
C TYR A 88 -4.80 2.81 9.16
N PHE A 89 -5.22 2.72 7.90
CA PHE A 89 -5.08 3.75 6.90
C PHE A 89 -6.07 4.89 7.12
N ILE A 90 -5.74 6.05 6.57
CA ILE A 90 -6.62 7.21 6.46
C ILE A 90 -6.83 7.58 5.00
N PRO A 91 -7.92 8.28 4.65
CA PRO A 91 -8.21 8.61 3.25
C PRO A 91 -7.09 9.40 2.58
N ASP A 92 -6.43 10.28 3.31
CA ASP A 92 -5.38 11.16 2.79
C ASP A 92 -4.03 10.45 2.58
N ASP A 93 -3.90 9.17 2.95
CA ASP A 93 -2.68 8.41 2.69
C ASP A 93 -2.43 8.31 1.17
N PRO A 94 -1.20 8.54 0.69
CA PRO A 94 -0.90 8.41 -0.74
C PRO A 94 -1.09 6.96 -1.21
N ALA A 95 -1.95 6.74 -2.20
CA ALA A 95 -2.19 5.41 -2.76
C ALA A 95 -0.90 4.81 -3.33
N THR A 96 -0.05 5.65 -3.92
CA THR A 96 1.26 5.25 -4.45
C THR A 96 2.18 4.65 -3.38
N LEU A 97 2.16 5.17 -2.15
CA LEU A 97 2.95 4.63 -1.03
C LEU A 97 2.30 3.39 -0.41
N VAL A 98 0.97 3.38 -0.32
CA VAL A 98 0.25 2.23 0.25
C VAL A 98 0.32 1.01 -0.66
N LEU A 99 0.37 1.24 -1.98
CA LEU A 99 0.44 0.21 -3.01
C LEU A 99 1.85 0.01 -3.58
N SER A 100 2.87 0.73 -3.10
CA SER A 100 4.27 0.46 -3.46
C SER A 100 4.77 -0.77 -2.70
N GLY A 101 4.44 -1.95 -3.20
CA GLY A 101 4.80 -3.25 -2.62
C GLY A 101 6.05 -3.86 -3.23
N ARG A 102 6.36 -5.10 -2.85
CA ARG A 102 7.43 -5.86 -3.50
C ARG A 102 6.90 -6.44 -4.80
N ASP A 103 7.71 -6.37 -5.86
CA ASP A 103 7.46 -7.02 -7.14
C ASP A 103 6.01 -6.82 -7.68
N PHE A 104 5.13 -7.82 -7.52
CA PHE A 104 3.78 -7.87 -8.08
C PHE A 104 2.67 -7.62 -7.04
N ASP A 105 3.00 -7.28 -5.80
CA ASP A 105 2.02 -7.13 -4.69
C ASP A 105 0.91 -6.12 -5.03
N SER A 106 1.24 -5.03 -5.70
CA SER A 106 0.27 -4.01 -6.14
C SER A 106 -0.77 -4.57 -7.12
N ILE A 107 -0.31 -5.38 -8.08
CA ILE A 107 -1.16 -6.03 -9.08
C ILE A 107 -2.06 -7.06 -8.40
N ILE A 108 -1.51 -7.89 -7.51
CA ILE A 108 -2.29 -8.90 -6.76
C ILE A 108 -3.35 -8.22 -5.89
N THR A 109 -3.00 -7.10 -5.26
CA THR A 109 -3.94 -6.28 -4.47
C THR A 109 -5.10 -5.79 -5.34
N ILE A 110 -4.81 -5.22 -6.51
CA ILE A 110 -5.84 -4.71 -7.42
C ILE A 110 -6.71 -5.86 -7.94
N MET A 111 -6.13 -6.99 -8.35
CA MET A 111 -6.88 -8.17 -8.79
C MET A 111 -7.82 -8.70 -7.68
N SER A 112 -7.35 -8.72 -6.43
CA SER A 112 -8.17 -9.15 -5.29
C SER A 112 -9.35 -8.20 -5.05
N ILE A 113 -9.18 -6.90 -5.31
CA ILE A 113 -10.25 -5.91 -5.24
C ILE A 113 -11.22 -6.08 -6.41
N GLU A 114 -10.72 -6.29 -7.63
CA GLU A 114 -11.55 -6.58 -8.82
C GLU A 114 -12.46 -7.79 -8.57
N GLU A 115 -11.89 -8.90 -8.12
CA GLU A 115 -12.63 -10.13 -7.81
C GLU A 115 -13.67 -9.89 -6.71
N ARG A 116 -13.29 -9.23 -5.62
CA ARG A 116 -14.19 -9.03 -4.48
C ARG A 116 -15.37 -8.12 -4.79
N PHE A 117 -15.14 -7.05 -5.56
CA PHE A 117 -16.14 -6.01 -5.80
C PHE A 117 -16.80 -6.09 -7.17
N GLY A 118 -16.37 -7.02 -8.04
CA GLY A 118 -16.88 -7.14 -9.41
C GLY A 118 -16.54 -5.91 -10.25
N VAL A 119 -15.37 -5.32 -10.03
CA VAL A 119 -14.87 -4.15 -10.76
C VAL A 119 -13.74 -4.56 -11.69
N SER A 120 -13.40 -3.70 -12.66
CA SER A 120 -12.26 -3.92 -13.53
C SER A 120 -11.46 -2.63 -13.72
N TYR A 121 -10.14 -2.79 -13.72
CA TYR A 121 -9.10 -1.80 -13.89
C TYR A 121 -8.27 -2.16 -15.12
N SER A 122 -8.16 -1.21 -16.05
CA SER A 122 -7.23 -1.33 -17.17
C SER A 122 -5.79 -1.09 -16.69
N GLY A 123 -4.79 -1.51 -17.47
CA GLY A 123 -3.38 -1.21 -17.16
C GLY A 123 -3.12 0.29 -16.98
N SER A 124 -3.78 1.15 -17.77
CA SER A 124 -3.72 2.60 -17.61
C SER A 124 -4.40 3.10 -16.34
N ASP A 125 -5.44 2.44 -15.84
CA ASP A 125 -6.02 2.79 -14.53
C ASP A 125 -5.02 2.45 -13.41
N VAL A 126 -4.37 1.29 -13.50
CA VAL A 126 -3.36 0.86 -12.53
C VAL A 126 -2.21 1.85 -12.48
N GLU A 127 -1.63 2.20 -13.63
CA GLU A 127 -0.56 3.19 -13.76
C GLU A 127 -0.97 4.52 -13.12
N ARG A 128 -2.19 4.99 -13.38
CA ARG A 128 -2.70 6.22 -12.74
C ARG A 128 -2.79 6.10 -11.21
N ILE A 129 -3.29 4.99 -10.69
CA ILE A 129 -3.43 4.77 -9.24
C ILE A 129 -2.06 4.68 -8.57
N THR A 130 -1.08 4.05 -9.21
CA THR A 130 0.24 3.77 -8.62
C THR A 130 1.29 4.85 -8.90
N GLU A 131 1.10 5.69 -9.91
CA GLU A 131 2.08 6.70 -10.32
C GLU A 131 1.58 8.15 -10.21
N GLU A 132 0.27 8.42 -10.31
CA GLU A 132 -0.27 9.76 -10.04
C GLU A 132 -0.45 10.01 -8.54
N ALA A 133 -0.60 11.27 -8.13
CA ALA A 133 -0.78 11.68 -6.73
C ALA A 133 -2.19 11.34 -6.18
N TRP A 134 -2.66 10.11 -6.37
CA TRP A 134 -3.91 9.63 -5.79
C TRP A 134 -3.77 9.43 -4.28
N THR A 135 -4.82 9.82 -3.58
CA THR A 135 -5.05 9.45 -2.19
C THR A 135 -5.78 8.12 -2.12
N LEU A 136 -5.62 7.41 -1.00
CA LEU A 136 -6.29 6.13 -0.77
C LEU A 136 -7.81 6.31 -0.72
N GLY A 137 -8.29 7.44 -0.22
CA GLY A 137 -9.70 7.83 -0.25
C GLY A 137 -10.26 7.88 -1.66
N GLN A 138 -9.54 8.51 -2.61
CA GLN A 138 -9.93 8.56 -4.02
C GLN A 138 -9.98 7.16 -4.63
N PHE A 139 -9.00 6.30 -4.32
CA PHE A 139 -8.98 4.92 -4.80
C PHE A 139 -10.19 4.14 -4.30
N VAL A 140 -10.48 4.18 -2.99
CA VAL A 140 -11.63 3.48 -2.40
C VAL A 140 -12.97 4.00 -2.93
N GLN A 141 -13.09 5.31 -3.15
CA GLN A 141 -14.28 5.90 -3.79
C GLN A 141 -14.46 5.42 -5.23
N ASP A 142 -13.37 5.30 -6.00
CA ASP A 142 -13.43 4.77 -7.37
C ASP A 142 -13.88 3.30 -7.37
N VAL A 143 -13.36 2.46 -6.47
CA VAL A 143 -13.83 1.07 -6.29
C VAL A 143 -15.33 1.05 -6.00
N ALA A 144 -15.79 1.84 -5.04
CA ALA A 144 -17.21 1.90 -4.67
C ALA A 144 -18.08 2.37 -5.86
N HIS A 145 -17.64 3.39 -6.59
CA HIS A 145 -18.35 3.92 -7.75
C HIS A 145 -18.45 2.89 -8.88
N ARG A 146 -17.36 2.18 -9.18
CA ARG A 146 -17.35 1.10 -10.18
C ARG A 146 -18.25 -0.06 -9.75
N ALA A 147 -18.22 -0.45 -8.48
CA ALA A 147 -19.03 -1.53 -7.95
C ALA A 147 -20.54 -1.25 -8.08
N THR A 148 -20.97 0.01 -7.90
CA THR A 148 -22.38 0.38 -8.11
C THR A 148 -22.81 0.32 -9.58
N ARG A 149 -21.90 0.59 -10.52
CA ARG A 149 -22.15 0.52 -11.97
C ARG A 149 -22.18 -0.93 -12.47
N GLY A 150 -21.32 -1.80 -11.93
CA GLY A 150 -21.22 -3.21 -12.32
C GLY A 150 -22.43 -4.06 -11.91
N ARG A 151 -23.17 -3.67 -10.85
CA ARG A 151 -24.38 -4.37 -10.38
C ARG A 151 -25.64 -4.12 -11.23
N ARG A 152 -25.54 -3.40 -12.35
CA ARG A 152 -26.65 -3.20 -13.29
C ARG A 152 -26.64 -4.26 -14.39
N PHE A 153 -26.87 -5.53 -14.06
CA PHE A 153 -27.21 -6.57 -15.02
C PHE A 153 -28.15 -7.59 -14.38
#